data_AF-A0A975MH40-F1
#
_entry.id   AF-A0A975MH40-F1
#
_cell.length_a   1.000
_cell.length_b   1.000
_cell.length_c   1.000
_cell.angle_alpha   90.00
_cell.angle_beta   90.00
_cell.angle_gamma   90.00
#
_symmetry.space_group_name_H-M   'P 1'
#
loop_
_entity.id
_entity.type
_entity.pdbx_description
1 polymer ?
#
loop_
_entity_poly.entity_id
_entity_poly.type
_entity_poly.pdbx_seq_one_letter_code
_entity_poly.pdbx_strand_id
1 'polypeptide(L)'
;MRARVTSTALVALLAVVLAVLPSGAPATFAADQTSTGGGTTTATAAEQTSAARIVDVRPPGPRSGVVRALRRALRAADRGRPIPARTRPADADLARDVRTLPPRCTADRGESRHELCPRGAVDSPVSVAVLGNSHMAMWLAGLEPEAERLGMRIEPYVKYGCLPYRAQQYREGQPWTECSDWARWATDEIAAGAHDLVVVASHTWLKLLDDNGEPSRRSAAWDRQWQEGIRATVETLRASGARVVVLGDSTTRRSQPGRCAQRRDASMRRCEQRLTPHTLKLLSMTSSAATAGGAQYLNMNDFLCLRDRCPIVSRRLYVFRDKLGHIPSTYSFAVRRAFSRSLGLRAS
;
A
#
# COMPACT_ATOMS: atom_id res chain seq x y z
N MET A 1 -15.58 -57.38 -16.74
CA MET A 1 -15.48 -57.19 -18.20
C MET A 1 -14.28 -56.30 -18.50
N ARG A 2 -13.57 -56.65 -19.59
CA ARG A 2 -12.34 -56.04 -20.13
C ARG A 2 -12.52 -54.52 -20.35
N ALA A 3 -11.52 -53.64 -20.36
CA ALA A 3 -10.21 -53.76 -20.99
C ALA A 3 -9.18 -52.76 -20.42
N ARG A 4 -7.90 -53.13 -20.53
CA ARG A 4 -6.71 -52.28 -20.43
C ARG A 4 -6.53 -51.47 -21.72
N VAL A 5 -6.06 -50.23 -21.63
CA VAL A 5 -5.17 -49.63 -22.65
C VAL A 5 -4.13 -48.77 -21.95
N THR A 6 -2.87 -49.18 -22.12
CA THR A 6 -1.63 -48.44 -21.85
C THR A 6 -1.27 -47.58 -23.06
N SER A 7 -0.73 -46.38 -22.86
CA SER A 7 0.25 -45.80 -23.79
C SER A 7 1.06 -44.68 -23.14
N THR A 8 2.32 -45.00 -22.91
CA THR A 8 3.47 -44.11 -22.76
C THR A 8 3.83 -43.50 -24.12
N ALA A 9 4.22 -42.22 -24.15
CA ALA A 9 5.07 -41.68 -25.21
C ALA A 9 5.92 -40.52 -24.68
N LEU A 10 7.23 -40.65 -24.93
CA LEU A 10 8.34 -39.79 -24.55
C LEU A 10 8.47 -38.55 -25.47
N VAL A 11 8.85 -37.43 -24.84
CA VAL A 11 9.96 -36.49 -25.17
C VAL A 11 10.24 -36.10 -26.64
N ALA A 12 10.22 -34.79 -26.90
CA ALA A 12 11.25 -34.11 -27.70
C ALA A 12 11.44 -32.65 -27.22
N LEU A 13 12.55 -32.38 -26.52
CA LEU A 13 13.10 -31.04 -26.31
C LEU A 13 13.76 -30.57 -27.61
N LEU A 14 13.45 -29.37 -28.10
CA LEU A 14 14.33 -28.65 -29.03
C LEU A 14 15.11 -27.59 -28.25
N ALA A 15 16.41 -27.84 -28.10
CA ALA A 15 17.40 -26.83 -27.76
C ALA A 15 17.88 -26.17 -29.06
N VAL A 16 17.81 -24.84 -29.14
CA VAL A 16 18.46 -24.08 -30.21
C VAL A 16 19.76 -23.53 -29.64
N VAL A 17 20.87 -24.11 -30.10
CA VAL A 17 22.23 -23.61 -29.94
C VAL A 17 22.53 -22.71 -31.14
N LEU A 18 22.79 -21.42 -30.91
CA LEU A 18 23.52 -20.60 -31.88
C LEU A 18 24.91 -20.32 -31.32
N ALA A 19 25.90 -21.02 -31.89
CA ALA A 19 27.31 -20.68 -31.79
C ALA A 19 27.73 -20.00 -33.09
N VAL A 20 28.28 -18.80 -33.01
CA VAL A 20 29.14 -18.20 -34.04
C VAL A 20 30.40 -17.69 -33.33
N LEU A 21 31.54 -18.29 -33.68
CA LEU A 21 32.90 -17.96 -33.24
C LEU A 21 33.60 -17.07 -34.31
N PRO A 22 34.89 -16.69 -34.20
CA PRO A 22 35.31 -15.32 -33.87
C PRO A 22 36.14 -14.69 -35.01
N SER A 23 36.43 -13.40 -34.98
CA SER A 23 37.52 -12.81 -35.80
C SER A 23 37.98 -11.48 -35.24
N GLY A 24 39.29 -11.39 -34.93
CA GLY A 24 40.05 -10.14 -34.86
C GLY A 24 40.49 -9.66 -33.48
N ALA A 25 41.72 -9.96 -33.10
CA ALA A 25 42.51 -9.22 -32.11
C ALA A 25 43.53 -8.31 -32.85
N PRO A 26 44.44 -7.61 -32.16
CA PRO A 26 44.27 -6.32 -31.50
C PRO A 26 45.07 -5.20 -32.22
N ALA A 27 44.67 -3.94 -32.05
CA ALA A 27 45.54 -2.81 -32.39
C ALA A 27 45.86 -2.02 -31.11
N THR A 28 47.07 -2.23 -30.62
CA THR A 28 47.77 -1.32 -29.72
C THR A 28 48.02 -0.01 -30.45
N PHE A 29 47.59 1.11 -29.88
CA PHE A 29 48.16 2.41 -30.20
C PHE A 29 48.65 3.07 -28.92
N ALA A 30 49.89 3.53 -29.03
CA ALA A 30 50.72 4.11 -28.00
C ALA A 30 50.17 5.43 -27.48
N ALA A 31 50.59 5.74 -26.26
CA ALA A 31 50.52 7.07 -25.68
C ALA A 31 51.24 8.08 -26.58
N ASP A 32 50.63 9.26 -26.73
CA ASP A 32 51.39 10.48 -26.92
C ASP A 32 50.81 11.58 -26.04
N GLN A 33 51.72 12.32 -25.41
CA GLN A 33 51.42 13.42 -24.51
C GLN A 33 51.22 14.73 -25.27
N THR A 34 50.75 15.72 -24.53
CA THR A 34 50.74 17.17 -24.83
C THR A 34 49.60 17.70 -25.69
N SER A 35 48.67 18.41 -25.04
CA SER A 35 48.48 19.83 -25.29
C SER A 35 47.56 20.45 -24.25
N THR A 36 48.08 21.44 -23.55
CA THR A 36 47.38 22.46 -22.78
C THR A 36 46.31 23.15 -23.61
N GLY A 37 45.12 23.31 -23.03
CA GLY A 37 44.02 24.07 -23.63
C GLY A 37 42.91 24.26 -22.60
N GLY A 38 42.95 25.39 -21.89
CA GLY A 38 41.94 25.78 -20.93
C GLY A 38 40.58 25.95 -21.59
N GLY A 39 39.70 24.96 -21.39
CA GLY A 39 38.28 25.07 -21.62
C GLY A 39 37.60 24.96 -20.27
N THR A 40 37.10 26.08 -19.75
CA THR A 40 36.23 26.12 -18.58
C THR A 40 34.99 25.29 -18.91
N THR A 41 35.02 24.01 -18.54
CA THR A 41 33.80 23.21 -18.42
C THR A 41 33.04 23.81 -17.25
N THR A 42 32.13 24.73 -17.55
CA THR A 42 30.97 24.96 -16.70
C THR A 42 30.29 23.62 -16.53
N ALA A 43 30.62 22.93 -15.44
CA ALA A 43 29.79 21.88 -14.90
C ALA A 43 28.41 22.52 -14.74
N THR A 44 27.48 22.18 -15.63
CA THR A 44 26.06 22.34 -15.38
C THR A 44 25.82 21.67 -14.05
N ALA A 45 25.66 22.48 -13.00
CA ALA A 45 25.23 22.02 -11.70
C ALA A 45 24.02 21.14 -11.97
N ALA A 46 24.16 19.84 -11.70
CA ALA A 46 23.03 18.94 -11.67
C ALA A 46 21.97 19.66 -10.84
N GLU A 47 20.81 19.90 -11.45
CA GLU A 47 19.67 20.52 -10.80
C GLU A 47 19.46 19.70 -9.52
N GLN A 48 19.88 20.25 -8.38
CA GLN A 48 19.71 19.62 -7.09
C GLN A 48 18.21 19.59 -6.89
N THR A 49 17.55 18.53 -7.35
CA THR A 49 16.18 18.21 -6.99
C THR A 49 16.20 18.15 -5.48
N SER A 50 15.75 19.22 -4.84
CA SER A 50 15.87 19.32 -3.39
C SER A 50 14.99 18.21 -2.81
N ALA A 51 15.64 17.19 -2.29
CA ALA A 51 14.98 15.97 -1.85
C ALA A 51 13.95 16.29 -0.77
N ALA A 52 12.86 15.54 -0.70
CA ALA A 52 11.75 15.85 0.17
C ALA A 52 12.15 16.01 1.64
N ARG A 53 11.54 16.96 2.35
CA ARG A 53 11.58 16.99 3.82
C ARG A 53 10.45 16.14 4.39
N ILE A 54 10.78 15.36 5.41
CA ILE A 54 9.82 14.62 6.22
C ILE A 54 9.54 15.43 7.49
N VAL A 55 8.27 15.72 7.77
CA VAL A 55 7.78 16.38 8.99
C VAL A 55 6.71 15.54 9.67
N ASP A 56 6.17 16.02 10.78
CA ASP A 56 5.11 15.30 11.50
C ASP A 56 3.87 15.04 10.66
N VAL A 57 3.28 13.86 10.86
CA VAL A 57 1.99 13.51 10.26
C VAL A 57 0.87 14.38 10.79
N ARG A 58 -0.06 14.74 9.90
CA ARG A 58 -1.25 15.51 10.25
C ARG A 58 -2.43 15.07 9.41
N PRO A 59 -3.64 14.95 9.97
CA PRO A 59 -4.84 14.65 9.17
C PRO A 59 -5.09 15.76 8.14
N PRO A 60 -5.86 15.48 7.07
CA PRO A 60 -6.17 16.48 6.06
C PRO A 60 -6.92 17.66 6.69
N GLY A 61 -6.34 18.87 6.60
CA GLY A 61 -6.90 20.04 7.26
C GLY A 61 -8.34 20.38 6.80
N PRO A 62 -9.13 21.13 7.59
CA PRO A 62 -10.54 21.42 7.30
C PRO A 62 -10.80 22.16 5.98
N ARG A 63 -9.79 22.91 5.52
CA ARG A 63 -9.78 23.65 4.26
C ARG A 63 -9.25 22.83 3.09
N SER A 64 -8.79 21.59 3.29
CA SER A 64 -8.26 20.74 2.22
C SER A 64 -9.32 20.41 1.17
N GLY A 65 -8.86 20.15 -0.07
CA GLY A 65 -9.74 19.75 -1.17
C GLY A 65 -10.55 18.49 -0.88
N VAL A 66 -9.96 17.51 -0.17
CA VAL A 66 -10.61 16.24 0.21
C VAL A 66 -11.73 16.48 1.22
N VAL A 67 -11.47 17.22 2.31
CA VAL A 67 -12.51 17.52 3.32
C VAL A 67 -13.66 18.34 2.72
N ARG A 68 -13.36 19.32 1.86
CA ARG A 68 -14.42 20.07 1.15
C ARG A 68 -15.25 19.19 0.22
N ALA A 69 -14.64 18.20 -0.42
CA ALA A 69 -15.31 17.27 -1.31
C ALA A 69 -16.25 16.33 -0.54
N LEU A 70 -15.77 15.73 0.55
CA LEU A 70 -16.55 14.88 1.45
C LEU A 70 -17.74 15.65 2.04
N ARG A 71 -17.51 16.89 2.50
CA ARG A 71 -18.58 17.76 3.01
C ARG A 71 -19.67 18.03 1.97
N ARG A 72 -19.30 18.22 0.70
CA ARG A 72 -20.28 18.38 -0.39
C ARG A 72 -21.04 17.10 -0.66
N ALA A 73 -20.36 15.95 -0.66
CA ALA A 73 -20.99 14.64 -0.85
C ALA A 73 -22.01 14.32 0.24
N LEU A 74 -21.66 14.57 1.51
CA LEU A 74 -22.58 14.35 2.64
C LEU A 74 -23.78 15.28 2.61
N ARG A 75 -23.63 16.55 2.21
CA ARG A 75 -24.78 17.43 1.99
C ARG A 75 -25.70 16.93 0.87
N ALA A 76 -25.14 16.30 -0.17
CA ALA A 76 -25.94 15.67 -1.21
C ALA A 76 -26.69 14.44 -0.68
N ALA A 77 -26.07 13.68 0.22
CA ALA A 77 -26.71 12.57 0.94
C ALA A 77 -27.85 13.07 1.85
N ASP A 78 -27.65 14.13 2.62
CA ASP A 78 -28.70 14.73 3.47
C ASP A 78 -29.93 15.11 2.65
N ARG A 79 -29.70 15.69 1.47
CA ARG A 79 -30.76 16.07 0.51
C ARG A 79 -31.30 14.91 -0.34
N GLY A 80 -30.83 13.69 -0.13
CA GLY A 80 -31.28 12.51 -0.90
C GLY A 80 -31.02 12.59 -2.39
N ARG A 81 -30.00 13.35 -2.80
CA ARG A 81 -29.68 13.51 -4.22
C ARG A 81 -29.36 12.16 -4.87
N PRO A 82 -29.65 12.00 -6.17
CA PRO A 82 -29.19 10.84 -6.91
C PRO A 82 -27.66 10.76 -6.87
N ILE A 83 -27.13 9.56 -7.03
CA ILE A 83 -25.69 9.36 -7.25
C ILE A 83 -25.34 10.07 -8.57
N PRO A 84 -24.24 10.85 -8.63
CA PRO A 84 -23.88 11.55 -9.85
C PRO A 84 -23.76 10.61 -11.04
N ALA A 85 -24.41 10.94 -12.15
CA ALA A 85 -24.20 10.24 -13.41
C ALA A 85 -22.73 10.37 -13.84
N ARG A 86 -22.21 9.34 -14.53
CA ARG A 86 -20.82 9.26 -15.02
C ARG A 86 -19.80 9.38 -13.87
N THR A 87 -19.91 8.44 -12.95
CA THR A 87 -18.89 8.16 -11.93
C THR A 87 -17.54 7.83 -12.59
N ARG A 88 -16.46 8.04 -11.83
CA ARG A 88 -15.10 7.64 -12.22
C ARG A 88 -14.50 6.76 -11.12
N PRO A 89 -14.09 5.52 -11.41
CA PRO A 89 -14.36 4.78 -12.66
C PRO A 89 -15.87 4.62 -12.89
N ALA A 90 -16.28 4.24 -14.11
CA ALA A 90 -17.67 3.89 -14.36
C ALA A 90 -18.09 2.69 -13.50
N ASP A 91 -19.38 2.55 -13.22
CA ASP A 91 -19.90 1.52 -12.31
C ASP A 91 -19.47 0.10 -12.71
N ALA A 92 -19.43 -0.19 -14.01
CA ALA A 92 -19.03 -1.48 -14.57
C ALA A 92 -17.52 -1.75 -14.48
N ASP A 93 -16.72 -0.70 -14.32
CA ASP A 93 -15.25 -0.76 -14.24
C ASP A 93 -14.73 -0.70 -12.81
N LEU A 94 -15.58 -0.32 -11.85
CA LEU A 94 -15.18 -0.09 -10.46
C LEU A 94 -14.40 -1.26 -9.85
N ALA A 95 -14.83 -2.50 -10.07
CA ALA A 95 -14.15 -3.68 -9.52
C ALA A 95 -12.70 -3.84 -10.04
N ARG A 96 -12.43 -3.38 -11.28
CA ARG A 96 -11.14 -3.46 -11.97
C ARG A 96 -10.24 -2.26 -11.70
N ASP A 97 -10.73 -1.19 -11.07
CA ASP A 97 -9.91 -0.01 -10.74
C ASP A 97 -9.04 -0.29 -9.50
N VAL A 98 -7.98 -1.08 -9.73
CA VAL A 98 -7.06 -1.58 -8.69
C VAL A 98 -5.61 -1.32 -9.08
N ARG A 99 -4.77 -1.07 -8.08
CA ARG A 99 -3.32 -0.98 -8.22
C ARG A 99 -2.73 -2.32 -7.79
N THR A 100 -2.11 -3.03 -8.73
CA THR A 100 -1.42 -4.29 -8.50
C THR A 100 0.06 -4.14 -8.78
N LEU A 101 0.92 -4.46 -7.81
CA LEU A 101 2.36 -4.53 -8.04
C LEU A 101 2.66 -5.73 -8.96
N PRO A 102 3.77 -5.69 -9.74
CA PRO A 102 4.19 -6.85 -10.52
C PRO A 102 4.41 -8.08 -9.61
N PRO A 103 4.12 -9.32 -10.06
CA PRO A 103 4.16 -10.50 -9.19
C PRO A 103 5.44 -10.64 -8.36
N ARG A 104 6.62 -10.54 -8.99
CA ARG A 104 7.93 -10.64 -8.31
C ARG A 104 8.19 -9.59 -7.21
N CYS A 105 7.42 -8.50 -7.23
CA CYS A 105 7.54 -7.38 -6.29
C CYS A 105 6.61 -7.54 -5.07
N THR A 106 5.99 -8.71 -4.92
CA THR A 106 5.11 -9.07 -3.80
C THR A 106 5.33 -10.53 -3.49
N ALA A 107 5.06 -10.96 -2.26
CA ALA A 107 5.11 -12.38 -1.94
C ALA A 107 3.76 -13.04 -2.26
N ASP A 108 3.73 -14.02 -3.15
CA ASP A 108 2.54 -14.80 -3.52
C ASP A 108 2.29 -15.96 -2.54
N ARG A 109 1.28 -16.80 -2.79
CA ARG A 109 0.91 -17.94 -1.96
C ARG A 109 2.10 -18.89 -1.76
N GLY A 110 2.38 -19.22 -0.51
CA GLY A 110 3.52 -20.08 -0.13
C GLY A 110 4.86 -19.35 -0.03
N GLU A 111 4.96 -18.10 -0.48
CA GLU A 111 6.20 -17.32 -0.38
C GLU A 111 6.23 -16.50 0.92
N SER A 112 7.40 -16.49 1.58
CA SER A 112 7.65 -15.66 2.78
C SER A 112 8.54 -14.45 2.51
N ARG A 113 8.96 -14.22 1.27
CA ARG A 113 9.82 -13.12 0.85
C ARG A 113 9.59 -12.80 -0.63
N HIS A 114 10.06 -11.66 -1.10
CA HIS A 114 9.99 -11.28 -2.51
C HIS A 114 11.18 -10.38 -2.90
N GLU A 115 11.33 -10.12 -4.19
CA GLU A 115 12.34 -9.18 -4.68
C GLU A 115 12.00 -7.74 -4.27
N LEU A 116 13.01 -6.94 -3.97
CA LEU A 116 12.83 -5.51 -3.75
C LEU A 116 12.62 -4.81 -5.09
N CYS A 117 11.58 -4.00 -5.17
CA CYS A 117 11.19 -3.30 -6.38
C CYS A 117 11.02 -1.81 -6.12
N PRO A 118 12.12 -1.03 -6.05
CA PRO A 118 12.05 0.40 -5.80
C PRO A 118 11.21 1.13 -6.87
N ARG A 119 10.53 2.20 -6.43
CA ARG A 119 9.58 3.03 -7.22
C ARG A 119 9.82 4.52 -6.96
N GLY A 120 9.28 5.36 -7.84
CA GLY A 120 9.52 6.81 -7.79
C GLY A 120 10.94 7.14 -8.25
N ALA A 121 11.53 8.17 -7.64
CA ALA A 121 12.90 8.57 -7.92
C ALA A 121 13.87 7.57 -7.25
N VAL A 122 14.20 6.48 -7.93
CA VAL A 122 14.90 5.32 -7.35
C VAL A 122 16.31 5.64 -6.84
N ASP A 123 16.97 6.66 -7.40
CA ASP A 123 18.30 7.14 -7.01
C ASP A 123 18.24 8.22 -5.92
N SER A 124 17.05 8.53 -5.40
CA SER A 124 16.87 9.51 -4.34
C SER A 124 17.55 9.07 -3.04
N PRO A 125 18.25 9.98 -2.34
CA PRO A 125 18.76 9.71 -1.00
C PRO A 125 17.65 9.64 0.05
N VAL A 126 16.48 10.24 -0.21
CA VAL A 126 15.31 10.11 0.66
C VAL A 126 14.56 8.81 0.31
N SER A 127 14.50 7.89 1.27
CA SER A 127 14.00 6.53 1.11
C SER A 127 12.79 6.26 2.01
N VAL A 128 11.71 5.76 1.41
CA VAL A 128 10.45 5.45 2.10
C VAL A 128 10.12 3.97 1.93
N ALA A 129 10.11 3.19 3.00
CA ALA A 129 9.55 1.84 2.97
C ALA A 129 8.02 1.88 3.15
N VAL A 130 7.30 1.06 2.40
CA VAL A 130 5.85 0.86 2.60
C VAL A 130 5.57 -0.61 2.89
N LEU A 131 5.02 -0.89 4.06
CA LEU A 131 4.84 -2.25 4.58
C LEU A 131 3.35 -2.56 4.72
N GLY A 132 2.89 -3.65 4.12
CA GLY A 132 1.49 -4.04 4.28
C GLY A 132 0.93 -5.06 3.31
N ASN A 133 -0.38 -5.01 3.17
CA ASN A 133 -1.14 -5.87 2.25
C ASN A 133 -1.85 -5.06 1.16
N SER A 134 -2.98 -5.54 0.65
CA SER A 134 -3.77 -4.83 -0.36
C SER A 134 -4.16 -3.42 0.06
N HIS A 135 -4.31 -3.16 1.36
CA HIS A 135 -4.66 -1.85 1.88
C HIS A 135 -3.46 -0.89 1.98
N MET A 136 -2.22 -1.39 1.97
CA MET A 136 -1.05 -0.56 1.67
C MET A 136 -0.94 -0.33 0.16
N ALA A 137 -1.09 -1.40 -0.63
CA ALA A 137 -0.95 -1.35 -2.08
C ALA A 137 -1.95 -0.38 -2.75
N MET A 138 -3.20 -0.29 -2.25
CA MET A 138 -4.20 0.63 -2.81
C MET A 138 -3.79 2.11 -2.72
N TRP A 139 -2.97 2.47 -1.72
CA TRP A 139 -2.47 3.85 -1.56
C TRP A 139 -1.27 4.15 -2.47
N LEU A 140 -0.62 3.14 -3.05
CA LEU A 140 0.53 3.34 -3.95
C LEU A 140 0.15 4.04 -5.25
N ALA A 141 -1.08 3.86 -5.74
CA ALA A 141 -1.58 4.62 -6.89
C ALA A 141 -1.49 6.14 -6.71
N GLY A 142 -1.59 6.62 -5.46
CA GLY A 142 -1.37 8.02 -5.13
C GLY A 142 0.08 8.32 -4.74
N LEU A 143 0.71 7.44 -3.95
CA LEU A 143 2.00 7.72 -3.36
C LEU A 143 3.16 7.67 -4.37
N GLU A 144 3.16 6.73 -5.32
CA GLU A 144 4.25 6.58 -6.32
C GLU A 144 4.42 7.85 -7.19
N PRO A 145 3.36 8.44 -7.78
CA PRO A 145 3.51 9.70 -8.52
C PRO A 145 3.98 10.88 -7.66
N GLU A 146 3.67 10.89 -6.36
CA GLU A 146 4.16 11.94 -5.47
C GLU A 146 5.61 11.72 -5.04
N ALA A 147 6.08 10.46 -4.96
CA ALA A 147 7.49 10.16 -4.75
C ALA A 147 8.36 10.62 -5.90
N GLU A 148 7.93 10.39 -7.15
CA GLU A 148 8.59 10.96 -8.32
C GLU A 148 8.67 12.49 -8.23
N ARG A 149 7.51 13.14 -7.97
CA ARG A 149 7.39 14.60 -7.91
C ARG A 149 8.21 15.24 -6.78
N LEU A 150 8.47 14.50 -5.72
CA LEU A 150 9.14 14.99 -4.51
C LEU A 150 10.61 14.56 -4.42
N GLY A 151 11.11 13.79 -5.40
CA GLY A 151 12.45 13.21 -5.33
C GLY A 151 12.57 12.28 -4.13
N MET A 152 11.78 11.21 -4.10
CA MET A 152 11.83 10.16 -3.10
C MET A 152 11.81 8.78 -3.76
N ARG A 153 12.54 7.85 -3.16
CA ARG A 153 12.47 6.42 -3.43
C ARG A 153 11.39 5.80 -2.56
N ILE A 154 10.55 4.94 -3.13
CA ILE A 154 9.65 4.06 -2.37
C ILE A 154 10.09 2.61 -2.54
N GLU A 155 10.20 1.88 -1.44
CA GLU A 155 10.45 0.44 -1.42
C GLU A 155 9.22 -0.31 -0.88
N PRO A 156 8.45 -1.01 -1.74
CA PRO A 156 7.28 -1.76 -1.31
C PRO A 156 7.62 -3.13 -0.72
N TYR A 157 7.13 -3.39 0.48
CA TYR A 157 7.08 -4.69 1.14
C TYR A 157 5.61 -5.09 1.27
N VAL A 158 5.13 -5.85 0.29
CA VAL A 158 3.69 -6.15 0.17
C VAL A 158 3.44 -7.64 0.05
N LYS A 159 2.55 -8.15 0.91
CA LYS A 159 1.96 -9.48 0.78
C LYS A 159 0.45 -9.39 0.91
N TYR A 160 -0.24 -9.68 -0.19
CA TYR A 160 -1.69 -9.61 -0.24
C TYR A 160 -2.33 -10.60 0.73
N GLY A 161 -3.27 -10.11 1.54
CA GLY A 161 -4.03 -10.93 2.50
C GLY A 161 -3.36 -11.20 3.85
N CYS A 162 -2.08 -10.88 4.04
CA CYS A 162 -1.36 -11.07 5.30
C CYS A 162 -1.36 -9.81 6.18
N LEU A 163 -1.20 -9.97 7.49
CA LEU A 163 -0.91 -8.85 8.40
C LEU A 163 0.60 -8.54 8.36
N PRO A 164 1.00 -7.25 8.34
CA PRO A 164 2.40 -6.84 8.41
C PRO A 164 2.97 -6.81 9.84
N TYR A 165 2.33 -7.51 10.77
CA TYR A 165 2.65 -7.43 12.19
C TYR A 165 3.28 -8.73 12.67
N ARG A 166 4.19 -8.62 13.65
CA ARG A 166 4.88 -9.75 14.27
C ARG A 166 3.95 -10.51 15.21
N ALA A 167 3.01 -11.24 14.62
CA ALA A 167 2.06 -12.10 15.31
C ALA A 167 1.84 -13.39 14.51
N GLN A 168 1.53 -14.49 15.20
CA GLN A 168 1.12 -15.74 14.56
C GLN A 168 -0.26 -15.57 13.95
N GLN A 169 -0.35 -15.82 12.65
CA GLN A 169 -1.57 -15.62 11.88
C GLN A 169 -2.21 -16.96 11.56
N TYR A 170 -3.55 -16.98 11.44
CA TYR A 170 -4.32 -18.17 11.13
C TYR A 170 -5.32 -17.91 10.00
N ARG A 171 -5.49 -18.94 9.16
CA ARG A 171 -6.48 -18.98 8.09
C ARG A 171 -7.12 -20.36 8.06
N GLU A 172 -8.46 -20.37 7.97
CA GLU A 172 -9.22 -21.63 7.85
C GLU A 172 -8.92 -22.62 9.01
N GLY A 173 -8.62 -22.10 10.20
CA GLY A 173 -8.33 -22.89 11.41
C GLY A 173 -6.88 -23.38 11.51
N GLN A 174 -6.04 -23.11 10.53
CA GLN A 174 -4.65 -23.57 10.50
C GLN A 174 -3.66 -22.41 10.64
N PRO A 175 -2.46 -22.64 11.23
CA PRO A 175 -1.38 -21.68 11.22
C PRO A 175 -1.06 -21.25 9.78
N TRP A 176 -1.01 -19.95 9.55
CA TRP A 176 -0.64 -19.35 8.27
C TRP A 176 0.81 -18.88 8.33
N THR A 177 1.74 -19.85 8.30
CA THR A 177 3.17 -19.63 8.58
C THR A 177 3.80 -18.69 7.57
N GLU A 178 3.49 -18.78 6.27
CA GLU A 178 4.08 -17.91 5.27
C GLU A 178 3.75 -16.42 5.49
N CYS A 179 2.58 -16.10 6.06
CA CYS A 179 2.24 -14.71 6.43
C CYS A 179 3.07 -14.24 7.64
N SER A 180 3.25 -15.11 8.62
CA SER A 180 3.99 -14.80 9.86
C SER A 180 5.49 -14.66 9.56
N ASP A 181 6.02 -15.53 8.71
CA ASP A 181 7.41 -15.53 8.24
C ASP A 181 7.68 -14.31 7.37
N TRP A 182 6.76 -13.96 6.46
CA TRP A 182 6.87 -12.74 5.66
C TRP A 182 6.84 -11.48 6.49
N ALA A 183 5.97 -11.39 7.50
CA ALA A 183 5.93 -10.21 8.36
C ALA A 183 7.25 -10.02 9.12
N ARG A 184 7.90 -11.12 9.54
CA ARG A 184 9.23 -11.06 10.16
C ARG A 184 10.29 -10.61 9.15
N TRP A 185 10.42 -11.32 8.03
CA TRP A 185 11.35 -10.97 6.94
C TRP A 185 11.23 -9.51 6.53
N ALA A 186 10.02 -9.05 6.19
CA ALA A 186 9.81 -7.69 5.73
C ALA A 186 10.20 -6.65 6.81
N THR A 187 9.88 -6.92 8.08
CA THR A 187 10.28 -6.02 9.17
C THR A 187 11.80 -5.98 9.33
N ASP A 188 12.47 -7.14 9.26
CA ASP A 188 13.93 -7.24 9.41
C ASP A 188 14.68 -6.59 8.23
N GLU A 189 14.22 -6.81 7.00
CA GLU A 189 14.78 -6.17 5.80
C GLU A 189 14.64 -4.64 5.86
N ILE A 190 13.47 -4.13 6.25
CA ILE A 190 13.27 -2.68 6.41
C ILE A 190 14.17 -2.13 7.51
N ALA A 191 14.35 -2.86 8.61
CA ALA A 191 15.23 -2.42 9.70
C ALA A 191 16.70 -2.35 9.25
N ALA A 192 17.12 -3.23 8.33
CA ALA A 192 18.46 -3.23 7.75
C ALA A 192 18.66 -2.19 6.61
N GLY A 193 17.60 -1.83 5.88
CA GLY A 193 17.65 -1.02 4.65
C GLY A 193 17.83 0.51 4.81
N ALA A 194 17.97 1.01 6.04
CA ALA A 194 18.20 2.44 6.34
C ALA A 194 17.20 3.42 5.66
N HIS A 195 15.90 3.25 5.90
CA HIS A 195 14.86 4.15 5.39
C HIS A 195 14.63 5.37 6.29
N ASP A 196 14.34 6.54 5.71
CA ASP A 196 13.97 7.74 6.48
C ASP A 196 12.57 7.64 7.08
N LEU A 197 11.66 6.95 6.36
CA LEU A 197 10.27 6.76 6.74
C LEU A 197 9.80 5.34 6.41
N VAL A 198 9.08 4.73 7.34
CA VAL A 198 8.33 3.49 7.13
C VAL A 198 6.84 3.77 7.31
N VAL A 199 6.04 3.47 6.29
CA VAL A 199 4.58 3.58 6.33
C VAL A 199 3.97 2.18 6.40
N VAL A 200 3.26 1.88 7.48
CA VAL A 200 2.66 0.56 7.72
C VAL A 200 1.15 0.65 7.56
N ALA A 201 0.55 -0.20 6.73
CA ALA A 201 -0.90 -0.26 6.58
C ALA A 201 -1.40 -1.69 6.40
N SER A 202 -2.58 -1.98 6.96
CA SER A 202 -3.12 -3.34 6.94
C SER A 202 -4.63 -3.35 6.96
N HIS A 203 -5.22 -4.29 6.21
CA HIS A 203 -6.56 -4.78 6.48
C HIS A 203 -6.58 -5.92 7.48
N THR A 204 -7.57 -5.92 8.37
CA THR A 204 -7.82 -7.05 9.28
C THR A 204 -8.88 -8.01 8.74
N TRP A 205 -8.42 -9.16 8.26
CA TRP A 205 -9.28 -10.30 7.91
C TRP A 205 -8.74 -11.62 8.49
N LEU A 206 -7.56 -11.63 9.10
CA LEU A 206 -6.96 -12.85 9.65
C LEU A 206 -7.34 -13.10 11.09
N LYS A 207 -7.26 -14.38 11.46
CA LYS A 207 -7.45 -14.80 12.84
C LYS A 207 -6.11 -14.77 13.57
N LEU A 208 -6.15 -14.40 14.84
CA LEU A 208 -5.09 -14.60 15.83
C LEU A 208 -5.61 -15.58 16.87
N LEU A 209 -4.80 -15.95 17.86
CA LEU A 209 -5.26 -16.84 18.93
C LEU A 209 -6.30 -16.14 19.81
N ASP A 210 -7.25 -16.90 20.34
CA ASP A 210 -8.15 -16.45 21.39
C ASP A 210 -7.69 -16.90 22.78
N ASP A 211 -8.52 -16.67 23.78
CA ASP A 211 -8.18 -16.95 25.18
C ASP A 211 -8.07 -18.46 25.47
N ASN A 212 -8.56 -19.33 24.57
CA ASN A 212 -8.42 -20.79 24.64
C ASN A 212 -7.31 -21.31 23.72
N GLY A 213 -6.56 -20.44 23.03
CA GLY A 213 -5.59 -20.85 22.02
C GLY A 213 -6.21 -21.25 20.68
N GLU A 214 -7.46 -20.85 20.42
CA GLU A 214 -8.15 -21.15 19.16
C GLU A 214 -8.15 -19.95 18.19
N PRO A 215 -8.13 -20.15 16.87
CA PRO A 215 -8.14 -19.04 15.91
C PRO A 215 -9.45 -18.22 15.92
N SER A 216 -9.38 -16.97 16.37
CA SER A 216 -10.49 -16.01 16.39
C SER A 216 -10.14 -14.68 15.72
N ARG A 217 -11.14 -13.88 15.36
CA ARG A 217 -10.98 -12.49 14.92
C ARG A 217 -11.34 -11.47 16.00
N ARG A 218 -11.90 -11.95 17.10
CA ARG A 218 -12.54 -11.16 18.15
C ARG A 218 -12.49 -11.94 19.46
N SER A 219 -11.66 -11.48 20.37
CA SER A 219 -11.53 -11.94 21.76
C SER A 219 -10.60 -10.98 22.50
N ALA A 220 -10.49 -11.10 23.82
CA ALA A 220 -9.53 -10.30 24.57
C ALA A 220 -8.09 -10.68 24.18
N ALA A 221 -7.79 -11.96 24.03
CA ALA A 221 -6.52 -12.44 23.49
C ALA A 221 -6.22 -11.93 22.07
N TRP A 222 -7.22 -11.85 21.19
CA TRP A 222 -7.04 -11.27 19.86
C TRP A 222 -6.66 -9.79 19.95
N ASP A 223 -7.36 -9.02 20.80
CA ASP A 223 -7.07 -7.59 21.00
C ASP A 223 -5.64 -7.39 21.54
N ARG A 224 -5.18 -8.26 22.45
CA ARG A 224 -3.80 -8.24 22.98
C ARG A 224 -2.77 -8.52 21.89
N GLN A 225 -2.92 -9.64 21.17
CA GLN A 225 -1.97 -10.01 20.10
C GLN A 225 -1.94 -9.00 18.95
N TRP A 226 -3.07 -8.38 18.63
CA TRP A 226 -3.11 -7.29 17.65
C TRP A 226 -2.24 -6.11 18.10
N GLN A 227 -2.41 -5.66 19.35
CA GLN A 227 -1.64 -4.54 19.90
C GLN A 227 -0.17 -4.88 20.10
N GLU A 228 0.13 -6.08 20.61
CA GLU A 228 1.51 -6.56 20.81
C GLU A 228 2.24 -6.72 19.48
N GLY A 229 1.60 -7.30 18.46
CA GLY A 229 2.18 -7.45 17.14
C GLY A 229 2.47 -6.12 16.47
N ILE A 230 1.56 -5.13 16.59
CA ILE A 230 1.81 -3.76 16.11
C ILE A 230 2.98 -3.14 16.85
N ARG A 231 2.97 -3.17 18.20
CA ARG A 231 4.00 -2.57 19.03
C ARG A 231 5.37 -3.16 18.72
N ALA A 232 5.49 -4.49 18.70
CA ALA A 232 6.76 -5.18 18.42
C ALA A 232 7.30 -4.88 17.01
N THR A 233 6.43 -4.82 15.99
CA THR A 233 6.82 -4.39 14.65
C THR A 233 7.32 -2.94 14.67
N VAL A 234 6.57 -2.03 15.30
CA VAL A 234 6.94 -0.61 15.36
C VAL A 234 8.25 -0.39 16.11
N GLU A 235 8.45 -1.03 17.26
CA GLU A 235 9.68 -0.93 18.06
C GLU A 235 10.90 -1.37 17.25
N THR A 236 10.77 -2.48 16.51
CA THR A 236 11.84 -2.97 15.61
C THR A 236 12.17 -1.94 14.53
N LEU A 237 11.13 -1.39 13.88
CA LEU A 237 11.31 -0.39 12.81
C LEU A 237 11.83 0.95 13.34
N ARG A 238 11.49 1.34 14.57
CA ARG A 238 12.01 2.57 15.20
C ARG A 238 13.46 2.42 15.63
N ALA A 239 13.88 1.21 16.02
CA ALA A 239 15.25 0.93 16.40
C ALA A 239 16.25 1.11 15.24
N SER A 240 15.81 1.05 13.97
CA SER A 240 16.66 1.37 12.82
C SER A 240 16.92 2.88 12.62
N GLY A 241 16.27 3.74 13.42
CA GLY A 241 16.33 5.20 13.28
C GLY A 241 15.24 5.78 12.36
N ALA A 242 14.53 4.94 11.61
CA ALA A 242 13.48 5.39 10.72
C ALA A 242 12.31 6.04 11.47
N ARG A 243 11.70 7.08 10.87
CA ARG A 243 10.37 7.52 11.31
C ARG A 243 9.35 6.45 10.93
N VAL A 244 8.41 6.14 11.80
CA VAL A 244 7.38 5.12 11.52
C VAL A 244 6.00 5.74 11.60
N VAL A 245 5.18 5.50 10.59
CA VAL A 245 3.78 5.94 10.51
C VAL A 245 2.89 4.73 10.31
N VAL A 246 1.98 4.48 11.25
CA VAL A 246 0.96 3.44 11.12
C VAL A 246 -0.34 4.06 10.62
N LEU A 247 -0.87 3.51 9.53
CA LEU A 247 -2.13 3.94 8.94
C LEU A 247 -3.30 3.19 9.58
N GLY A 248 -4.27 3.95 10.09
CA GLY A 248 -5.56 3.41 10.51
C GLY A 248 -6.35 2.93 9.30
N ASP A 249 -6.81 1.69 9.33
CA ASP A 249 -7.49 1.10 8.18
C ASP A 249 -8.85 1.74 7.85
N SER A 250 -9.21 1.72 6.57
CA SER A 250 -10.54 2.05 6.07
C SER A 250 -11.64 1.15 6.64
N THR A 251 -12.86 1.68 6.76
CA THR A 251 -14.01 0.87 7.19
C THR A 251 -14.46 -0.12 6.11
N THR A 252 -14.84 -1.33 6.54
CA THR A 252 -15.59 -2.26 5.69
C THR A 252 -16.99 -1.72 5.40
N ARG A 253 -17.62 -2.17 4.31
CA ARG A 253 -18.96 -1.75 3.91
C ARG A 253 -19.98 -2.87 3.98
N ARG A 254 -21.24 -2.50 4.22
CA ARG A 254 -22.40 -3.40 4.21
C ARG A 254 -22.68 -3.98 2.83
N SER A 255 -22.40 -3.22 1.76
CA SER A 255 -22.68 -3.63 0.39
C SER A 255 -21.58 -3.18 -0.57
N GLN A 256 -21.47 -3.91 -1.69
CA GLN A 256 -20.58 -3.54 -2.78
C GLN A 256 -21.00 -2.17 -3.34
N PRO A 257 -20.10 -1.17 -3.41
CA PRO A 257 -20.45 0.18 -3.84
C PRO A 257 -21.14 0.22 -5.21
N GLY A 258 -20.55 -0.44 -6.22
CA GLY A 258 -21.12 -0.49 -7.57
C GLY A 258 -22.52 -1.12 -7.61
N ARG A 259 -22.76 -2.20 -6.84
CA ARG A 259 -24.10 -2.80 -6.72
C ARG A 259 -25.09 -1.87 -6.03
N CYS A 260 -24.65 -1.11 -5.02
CA CYS A 260 -25.50 -0.14 -4.37
C CYS A 260 -25.94 0.96 -5.34
N ALA A 261 -25.00 1.46 -6.15
CA ALA A 261 -25.25 2.53 -7.11
C ALA A 261 -26.25 2.13 -8.23
N GLN A 262 -26.28 0.85 -8.58
CA GLN A 262 -27.15 0.30 -9.62
C GLN A 262 -28.56 -0.08 -9.14
N ARG A 263 -28.88 0.08 -7.86
CA ARG A 263 -30.24 -0.18 -7.36
C ARG A 263 -31.23 0.85 -7.90
N ARG A 264 -32.47 0.43 -8.15
CA ARG A 264 -33.57 1.33 -8.57
C ARG A 264 -33.79 2.49 -7.60
N ASP A 265 -33.62 2.26 -6.30
CA ASP A 265 -33.80 3.27 -5.25
C ASP A 265 -32.49 3.99 -4.85
N ALA A 266 -31.39 3.77 -5.58
CA ALA A 266 -30.08 4.28 -5.23
C ALA A 266 -30.06 5.82 -5.08
N SER A 267 -29.41 6.28 -4.02
CA SER A 267 -29.16 7.69 -3.77
C SER A 267 -27.91 7.86 -2.94
N MET A 268 -27.39 9.09 -2.91
CA MET A 268 -26.27 9.45 -2.04
C MET A 268 -26.52 9.06 -0.58
N ARG A 269 -27.78 9.16 -0.10
CA ARG A 269 -28.18 8.76 1.25
C ARG A 269 -28.19 7.25 1.46
N ARG A 270 -28.88 6.52 0.59
CA ARG A 270 -29.08 5.06 0.77
C ARG A 270 -27.78 4.27 0.62
N CYS A 271 -26.84 4.80 -0.16
CA CYS A 271 -25.53 4.18 -0.35
C CYS A 271 -24.43 4.74 0.55
N GLU A 272 -24.74 5.70 1.41
CA GLU A 272 -23.83 6.12 2.46
C GLU A 272 -23.75 5.05 3.57
N GLN A 273 -22.64 5.07 4.31
CA GLN A 273 -22.48 4.28 5.51
C GLN A 273 -21.79 5.07 6.61
N ARG A 274 -22.03 4.69 7.87
CA ARG A 274 -21.24 5.16 9.02
C ARG A 274 -20.10 4.21 9.35
N LEU A 275 -19.02 4.73 9.93
CA LEU A 275 -18.00 3.90 10.57
C LEU A 275 -18.67 2.93 11.55
N THR A 276 -18.26 1.66 11.52
CA THR A 276 -18.81 0.64 12.41
C THR A 276 -18.16 0.74 13.80
N PRO A 277 -18.84 0.33 14.88
CA PRO A 277 -18.22 0.25 16.21
C PRO A 277 -16.94 -0.60 16.22
N HIS A 278 -16.92 -1.67 15.42
CA HIS A 278 -15.73 -2.51 15.26
C HIS A 278 -14.56 -1.75 14.61
N THR A 279 -14.82 -0.99 13.54
CA THR A 279 -13.80 -0.13 12.93
C THR A 279 -13.28 0.89 13.94
N LEU A 280 -14.15 1.57 14.69
CA LEU A 280 -13.73 2.55 15.71
C LEU A 280 -12.85 1.93 16.79
N LYS A 281 -13.21 0.73 17.28
CA LYS A 281 -12.39 -0.03 18.23
C LYS A 281 -11.01 -0.34 17.65
N LEU A 282 -10.95 -0.86 16.43
CA LEU A 282 -9.69 -1.19 15.75
C LEU A 282 -8.81 0.03 15.52
N LEU A 283 -9.39 1.17 15.11
CA LEU A 283 -8.65 2.42 14.94
C LEU A 283 -8.02 2.86 16.26
N SER A 284 -8.79 2.83 17.35
CA SER A 284 -8.31 3.17 18.70
C SER A 284 -7.18 2.26 19.16
N MET A 285 -7.35 0.94 19.09
CA MET A 285 -6.31 -0.02 19.49
C MET A 285 -5.05 0.10 18.63
N THR A 286 -5.21 0.25 17.32
CA THR A 286 -4.08 0.41 16.39
C THR A 286 -3.32 1.70 16.68
N SER A 287 -4.03 2.80 16.92
CA SER A 287 -3.42 4.07 17.30
C SER A 287 -2.64 3.92 18.60
N SER A 288 -3.27 3.36 19.65
CA SER A 288 -2.65 3.20 20.97
C SER A 288 -1.38 2.36 20.90
N ALA A 289 -1.43 1.20 20.24
CA ALA A 289 -0.29 0.31 20.09
C ALA A 289 0.84 0.93 19.26
N ALA A 290 0.49 1.61 18.15
CA ALA A 290 1.48 2.29 17.31
C ALA A 290 2.19 3.40 18.09
N THR A 291 1.45 4.23 18.82
CA THR A 291 2.04 5.31 19.63
C THR A 291 2.86 4.78 20.80
N ALA A 292 2.44 3.67 21.42
CA ALA A 292 3.19 3.03 22.50
C ALA A 292 4.55 2.49 22.01
N GLY A 293 4.63 2.02 20.76
CA GLY A 293 5.90 1.64 20.12
C GLY A 293 6.73 2.83 19.59
N GLY A 294 6.22 4.06 19.67
CA GLY A 294 6.92 5.26 19.21
C GLY A 294 6.70 5.62 17.74
N ALA A 295 5.68 5.06 17.07
CA ALA A 295 5.24 5.51 15.75
C ALA A 295 4.27 6.69 15.85
N GLN A 296 4.17 7.46 14.76
CA GLN A 296 3.03 8.34 14.55
C GLN A 296 1.86 7.56 13.94
N TYR A 297 0.64 8.09 14.10
CA TYR A 297 -0.57 7.47 13.60
C TYR A 297 -1.33 8.40 12.65
N LEU A 298 -1.83 7.87 11.54
CA LEU A 298 -2.67 8.59 10.60
C LEU A 298 -3.95 7.82 10.30
N ASN A 299 -5.11 8.37 10.68
CA ASN A 299 -6.40 7.75 10.39
C ASN A 299 -6.78 7.96 8.92
N MET A 300 -6.79 6.88 8.13
CA MET A 300 -7.13 7.00 6.71
C MET A 300 -8.61 7.30 6.47
N ASN A 301 -9.49 7.09 7.45
CA ASN A 301 -10.90 7.46 7.32
C ASN A 301 -11.10 8.98 7.20
N ASP A 302 -10.13 9.82 7.56
CA ASP A 302 -10.20 11.27 7.33
C ASP A 302 -10.13 11.66 5.83
N PHE A 303 -9.71 10.72 4.98
CA PHE A 303 -9.73 10.86 3.52
C PHE A 303 -10.99 10.29 2.89
N LEU A 304 -11.75 9.47 3.61
CA LEU A 304 -12.84 8.65 3.09
C LEU A 304 -14.19 9.05 3.67
N CYS A 305 -14.19 9.61 4.88
CA CYS A 305 -15.36 9.87 5.69
C CYS A 305 -15.24 11.26 6.34
N LEU A 306 -16.37 11.81 6.76
CA LEU A 306 -16.40 13.05 7.53
C LEU A 306 -17.47 12.92 8.61
N ARG A 307 -17.09 13.12 9.88
CA ARG A 307 -17.96 12.92 11.05
C ARG A 307 -18.59 11.52 11.04
N ASP A 308 -17.73 10.52 10.88
CA ASP A 308 -18.04 9.09 10.76
C ASP A 308 -18.93 8.70 9.59
N ARG A 309 -19.33 9.63 8.73
CA ARG A 309 -20.18 9.36 7.56
C ARG A 309 -19.33 9.26 6.31
N CYS A 310 -19.45 8.14 5.63
CA CYS A 310 -18.66 7.75 4.48
C CYS A 310 -19.57 7.75 3.23
N PRO A 311 -19.47 8.78 2.37
CA PRO A 311 -20.26 8.83 1.15
C PRO A 311 -19.81 7.75 0.16
N ILE A 312 -20.72 7.30 -0.70
CA ILE A 312 -20.37 6.37 -1.78
C ILE A 312 -19.46 7.03 -2.84
N VAL A 313 -19.69 8.31 -3.11
CA VAL A 313 -19.01 9.08 -4.15
C VAL A 313 -18.63 10.47 -3.63
N SER A 314 -17.45 10.95 -4.01
CA SER A 314 -16.94 12.30 -3.73
C SER A 314 -16.38 12.91 -5.01
N ARG A 315 -16.88 14.08 -5.44
CA ARG A 315 -16.51 14.70 -6.74
C ARG A 315 -16.63 13.75 -7.95
N ARG A 316 -17.70 12.95 -7.98
CA ARG A 316 -17.95 11.88 -8.98
C ARG A 316 -16.98 10.69 -8.91
N LEU A 317 -16.05 10.66 -7.97
CA LEU A 317 -15.17 9.53 -7.74
C LEU A 317 -15.80 8.58 -6.73
N TYR A 318 -15.81 7.28 -7.02
CA TYR A 318 -16.10 6.29 -5.98
C TYR A 318 -15.07 6.41 -4.86
N VAL A 319 -15.53 6.48 -3.60
CA VAL A 319 -14.64 6.51 -2.44
C VAL A 319 -14.11 5.10 -2.13
N PHE A 320 -14.96 4.10 -2.31
CA PHE A 320 -14.65 2.70 -2.08
C PHE A 320 -14.88 1.88 -3.35
N ARG A 321 -14.01 0.90 -3.55
CA ARG A 321 -14.05 -0.07 -4.64
C ARG A 321 -14.95 -1.26 -4.28
N ASP A 322 -14.82 -1.76 -3.06
CA ASP A 322 -15.52 -2.96 -2.62
C ASP A 322 -16.02 -2.88 -1.16
N LYS A 323 -16.58 -3.99 -0.68
CA LYS A 323 -17.09 -4.13 0.68
C LYS A 323 -16.01 -4.33 1.75
N LEU A 324 -14.78 -4.66 1.38
CA LEU A 324 -13.68 -4.89 2.32
C LEU A 324 -12.98 -3.58 2.74
N GLY A 325 -13.29 -2.47 2.06
CA GLY A 325 -12.72 -1.16 2.40
C GLY A 325 -11.69 -0.68 1.38
N HIS A 326 -11.33 -1.49 0.38
CA HIS A 326 -10.42 -1.06 -0.67
C HIS A 326 -10.94 0.20 -1.36
N ILE A 327 -10.03 1.11 -1.68
CA ILE A 327 -10.32 2.31 -2.47
C ILE A 327 -9.94 2.09 -3.94
N PRO A 328 -10.60 2.75 -4.90
CA PRO A 328 -10.21 2.67 -6.30
C PRO A 328 -8.88 3.40 -6.55
N SER A 329 -8.05 2.93 -7.49
CA SER A 329 -6.79 3.62 -7.86
C SER A 329 -7.05 5.06 -8.29
N THR A 330 -8.15 5.31 -8.99
CA THR A 330 -8.56 6.67 -9.38
C THR A 330 -8.79 7.57 -8.16
N TYR A 331 -9.38 7.05 -7.08
CA TYR A 331 -9.58 7.82 -5.84
C TYR A 331 -8.26 8.09 -5.12
N SER A 332 -7.44 7.05 -4.97
CA SER A 332 -6.10 7.13 -4.37
C SER A 332 -5.24 8.21 -5.06
N PHE A 333 -5.20 8.19 -6.39
CA PHE A 333 -4.52 9.20 -7.20
C PHE A 333 -5.11 10.61 -7.02
N ALA A 334 -6.44 10.74 -6.95
CA ALA A 334 -7.10 12.03 -6.79
C ALA A 334 -6.80 12.69 -5.43
N VAL A 335 -6.60 11.91 -4.37
CA VAL A 335 -6.28 12.43 -3.04
C VAL A 335 -4.79 12.47 -2.72
N ARG A 336 -3.92 11.98 -3.62
CA ARG A 336 -2.48 11.80 -3.40
C ARG A 336 -1.76 12.98 -2.76
N ARG A 337 -2.03 14.23 -3.20
CA ARG A 337 -1.37 15.43 -2.67
C ARG A 337 -1.78 15.69 -1.22
N ALA A 338 -3.03 15.39 -0.86
CA ALA A 338 -3.46 15.49 0.52
C ALA A 338 -2.83 14.37 1.35
N PHE A 339 -2.80 13.15 0.83
CA PHE A 339 -2.22 11.99 1.50
C PHE A 339 -0.71 12.16 1.77
N SER A 340 0.09 12.44 0.74
CA SER A 340 1.53 12.70 0.84
C SER A 340 1.85 13.80 1.86
N ARG A 341 1.13 14.94 1.82
CA ARG A 341 1.29 16.01 2.82
C ARG A 341 0.90 15.60 4.24
N SER A 342 -0.04 14.68 4.39
CA SER A 342 -0.48 14.17 5.69
C SER A 342 0.47 13.13 6.26
N LEU A 343 1.23 12.44 5.42
CA LEU A 343 2.41 11.65 5.79
C LEU A 343 3.63 12.53 6.14
N GLY A 344 3.49 13.86 6.08
CA GLY A 344 4.58 14.77 6.36
C GLY A 344 5.57 14.94 5.22
N LEU A 345 5.28 14.43 4.02
CA LEU A 345 6.16 14.55 2.85
C LEU A 345 5.98 15.94 2.20
N ARG A 346 7.06 16.73 2.14
CA ARG A 346 7.08 18.10 1.62
C ARG A 346 8.14 18.24 0.54
N ALA A 347 7.85 19.07 -0.46
CA ALA A 347 8.92 19.62 -1.29
C ALA A 347 9.85 20.44 -0.38
N SER A 348 11.15 20.33 -0.61
CA SER A 348 12.16 21.00 0.20
C SER A 348 12.17 22.52 0.07
#